data_AF-A0A959SM57-F1
#
_entry.id   AF-A0A959SM57-F1
#
_cell.length_a   1.000
_cell.length_b   1.000
_cell.length_c   1.000
_cell.angle_alpha   90.00
_cell.angle_beta   90.00
_cell.angle_gamma   90.00
#
_symmetry.space_group_name_H-M   'P 1'
#
loop_
_entity.id
_entity.type
_entity.pdbx_description
1 polymer ?
#
loop_
_entity_poly.entity_id
_entity_poly.type
_entity_poly.pdbx_seq_one_letter_code
_entity_poly.pdbx_strand_id
1 'polypeptide(L)'
;MLALAGALVVIVLLVMAPRTPAGKETTVTAMDPTKAKTAEAVALVNGQDPMRGIMMLREILEEDPANVEAHWHLGLFSVQSGQYDKALERFKKVIELEPEGFPDAWFYLGRTYATLDSNAQAIASLRKYKTLTQDTAILAGVDRFLLELENVK
;
A
#
# COMPACT_ATOMS: atom_id res chain seq x y z
N MET A 1 -58.14 3.64 -49.61
CA MET A 1 -58.54 3.84 -48.20
C MET A 1 -57.54 3.07 -47.35
N LEU A 2 -56.88 3.54 -46.30
CA LEU A 2 -56.87 4.77 -45.50
C LEU A 2 -55.51 4.72 -44.76
N ALA A 3 -54.66 5.75 -44.89
CA ALA A 3 -54.27 6.68 -43.81
C ALA A 3 -53.11 6.23 -42.87
N LEU A 4 -52.03 7.02 -42.92
CA LEU A 4 -51.08 7.27 -41.82
C LEU A 4 -51.82 7.67 -40.52
N ALA A 5 -51.28 7.30 -39.36
CA ALA A 5 -51.00 8.19 -38.21
C ALA A 5 -50.72 7.40 -36.91
N GLY A 6 -49.86 7.97 -36.04
CA GLY A 6 -49.79 7.63 -34.61
C GLY A 6 -48.41 7.18 -34.16
N ALA A 7 -47.46 8.10 -33.97
CA ALA A 7 -47.19 8.78 -32.71
C ALA A 7 -46.31 7.97 -31.73
N LEU A 8 -45.07 8.45 -31.62
CA LEU A 8 -44.14 8.38 -30.51
C LEU A 8 -44.79 8.11 -29.13
N VAL A 9 -44.41 7.02 -28.46
CA VAL A 9 -44.31 7.03 -26.99
C VAL A 9 -43.01 6.33 -26.60
N VAL A 10 -42.01 7.13 -26.30
CA VAL A 10 -40.86 6.76 -25.48
C VAL A 10 -41.40 6.57 -24.06
N ILE A 11 -41.51 5.33 -23.58
CA ILE A 11 -41.64 5.07 -22.15
C ILE A 11 -40.27 4.65 -21.64
N VAL A 12 -39.61 5.62 -21.01
CA VAL A 12 -38.48 5.43 -20.12
C VAL A 12 -38.89 4.45 -19.02
N LEU A 13 -38.50 3.18 -19.13
CA LEU A 13 -38.46 2.24 -18.00
C LEU A 13 -37.08 2.28 -17.36
N LEU A 14 -36.76 3.45 -16.80
CA LEU A 14 -35.93 3.52 -15.61
C LEU A 14 -36.78 3.02 -14.44
N VAL A 15 -36.16 2.20 -13.59
CA VAL A 15 -36.53 1.86 -12.20
C VAL A 15 -36.69 0.34 -11.99
N MET A 16 -35.79 -0.18 -11.13
CA MET A 16 -35.73 -1.51 -10.52
C MET A 16 -34.91 -2.61 -11.21
N ALA A 17 -33.64 -2.32 -11.51
CA ALA A 17 -32.61 -3.31 -11.22
C ALA A 17 -32.18 -3.12 -9.76
N PRO A 18 -32.22 -4.15 -8.88
CA PRO A 18 -31.61 -4.04 -7.57
C PRO A 18 -30.13 -3.76 -7.78
N ARG A 19 -29.68 -2.56 -7.40
CA ARG A 19 -28.25 -2.28 -7.27
C ARG A 19 -27.79 -3.04 -6.03
N THR A 20 -27.29 -4.26 -6.23
CA THR A 20 -26.41 -4.87 -5.26
C THR A 20 -25.27 -3.88 -5.03
N PRO A 21 -25.02 -3.42 -3.79
CA PRO A 21 -23.81 -2.67 -3.53
C PRO A 21 -22.65 -3.57 -3.93
N ALA A 22 -21.71 -3.04 -4.72
CA ALA A 22 -20.45 -3.70 -4.99
C ALA A 22 -19.69 -3.82 -3.66
N GLY A 23 -20.08 -4.80 -2.85
CA GLY A 23 -19.26 -5.32 -1.79
C GLY A 23 -18.00 -5.86 -2.45
N LYS A 24 -16.84 -5.47 -1.91
CA LYS A 24 -15.54 -6.02 -2.27
C LYS A 24 -15.72 -7.52 -2.47
N GLU A 25 -15.59 -7.96 -3.72
CA GLU A 25 -15.57 -9.38 -4.03
C GLU A 25 -14.37 -9.94 -3.30
N THR A 26 -14.61 -10.48 -2.10
CA THR A 26 -13.72 -11.44 -1.47
C THR A 26 -13.85 -12.72 -2.29
N THR A 27 -13.31 -12.67 -3.50
CA THR A 27 -13.07 -13.84 -4.32
C THR A 27 -12.01 -14.65 -3.59
N VAL A 28 -12.48 -15.66 -2.87
CA VAL A 28 -11.69 -16.82 -2.45
C VAL A 28 -11.25 -17.51 -3.74
N THR A 29 -10.22 -16.96 -4.38
CA THR A 29 -9.68 -17.39 -5.66
C THR A 29 -8.30 -17.98 -5.42
N ALA A 30 -7.94 -18.93 -6.29
CA ALA A 30 -6.62 -19.55 -6.36
C ALA A 30 -5.51 -18.56 -5.99
N MET A 31 -4.51 -19.00 -5.21
CA MET A 31 -3.37 -18.16 -4.80
C MET A 31 -2.98 -17.26 -5.96
N ASP A 32 -3.18 -15.94 -5.79
CA ASP A 32 -2.71 -14.94 -6.73
C ASP A 32 -1.25 -15.28 -7.04
N PRO A 33 -0.90 -15.65 -8.28
CA PRO A 33 0.43 -16.15 -8.61
C PRO A 33 1.50 -15.13 -8.22
N THR A 34 1.15 -13.85 -8.22
CA THR A 34 2.01 -12.75 -7.77
C THR A 34 2.26 -12.81 -6.27
N LYS A 35 1.24 -13.08 -5.45
CA LYS A 35 1.41 -13.26 -3.99
C LYS A 35 2.30 -14.46 -3.67
N ALA A 36 2.16 -15.55 -4.40
CA ALA A 36 3.01 -16.73 -4.26
C ALA A 36 4.48 -16.42 -4.60
N LYS A 37 4.72 -15.73 -5.73
CA LYS A 37 6.04 -15.29 -6.19
C LYS A 37 6.68 -14.32 -5.19
N THR A 38 5.91 -13.37 -4.64
CA THR A 38 6.39 -12.46 -3.59
C THR A 38 6.79 -13.19 -2.32
N ALA A 39 5.98 -14.17 -1.87
CA ALA A 39 6.30 -14.95 -0.68
C ALA A 39 7.58 -15.80 -0.86
N GLU A 40 7.77 -16.40 -2.04
CA GLU A 40 9.01 -17.09 -2.40
C GLU A 40 10.21 -16.13 -2.37
N ALA A 41 10.08 -14.97 -3.00
CA ALA A 41 11.13 -13.96 -3.04
C ALA A 41 11.55 -13.53 -1.63
N VAL A 42 10.58 -13.27 -0.74
CA VAL A 42 10.81 -12.90 0.66
C VAL A 42 11.49 -14.03 1.44
N ALA A 43 11.12 -15.28 1.21
CA ALA A 43 11.78 -16.43 1.83
C ALA A 43 13.25 -16.55 1.39
N LEU A 44 13.54 -16.28 0.11
CA LEU A 44 14.91 -16.26 -0.42
C LEU A 44 15.74 -15.13 0.19
N VAL A 45 15.18 -13.93 0.38
CA VAL A 45 15.89 -12.81 1.03
C VAL A 45 16.36 -13.17 2.44
N ASN A 46 15.53 -13.90 3.20
CA ASN A 46 15.87 -14.35 4.55
C ASN A 46 16.68 -15.66 4.58
N GLY A 47 16.97 -16.25 3.41
CA GLY A 47 17.63 -17.54 3.26
C GLY A 47 19.10 -17.44 2.84
N GLN A 48 19.58 -18.49 2.17
CA GLN A 48 20.97 -18.60 1.72
C GLN A 48 21.31 -17.73 0.50
N ASP A 49 20.30 -17.29 -0.26
CA ASP A 49 20.49 -16.50 -1.48
C ASP A 49 19.64 -15.21 -1.47
N PRO A 50 20.07 -14.20 -0.70
CA PRO A 50 19.30 -12.97 -0.59
C PRO A 50 19.22 -12.17 -1.89
N MET A 51 20.23 -12.29 -2.76
CA MET A 51 20.28 -11.57 -4.03
C MET A 51 19.22 -12.06 -4.99
N ARG A 52 19.00 -13.38 -5.07
CA ARG A 52 17.93 -13.92 -5.90
C ARG A 52 16.55 -13.46 -5.45
N GLY A 53 16.30 -13.39 -4.14
CA GLY A 53 15.04 -12.84 -3.62
C GLY A 53 14.80 -11.39 -4.01
N ILE A 54 15.84 -10.53 -3.90
CA ILE A 54 15.76 -9.13 -4.33
C ILE A 54 15.55 -9.01 -5.85
N MET A 55 16.21 -9.85 -6.66
CA MET A 55 16.00 -9.87 -8.11
C MET A 55 14.57 -10.26 -8.46
N MET A 56 14.02 -11.28 -7.81
CA MET A 56 12.65 -11.72 -8.04
C MET A 56 11.61 -10.64 -7.70
N LEU A 57 11.82 -9.88 -6.63
CA LEU A 57 10.97 -8.72 -6.31
C LEU A 57 11.08 -7.61 -7.36
N ARG A 58 12.24 -7.42 -8.00
CA ARG A 58 12.41 -6.46 -9.08
C ARG A 58 11.71 -6.92 -10.36
N GLU A 59 11.83 -8.20 -10.70
CA GLU A 59 11.11 -8.81 -11.84
C GLU A 59 9.58 -8.66 -11.67
N ILE A 60 9.05 -8.85 -10.45
CA ILE A 60 7.63 -8.56 -10.16
C ILE A 60 7.28 -7.11 -10.50
N LEU A 61 8.16 -6.15 -10.20
CA LEU A 61 7.94 -4.74 -10.53
C LEU A 61 8.16 -4.39 -12.00
N GLU A 62 8.89 -5.20 -12.75
CA GLU A 62 8.98 -5.07 -14.21
C GLU A 62 7.68 -5.54 -14.89
N GLU A 63 7.05 -6.58 -14.34
CA GLU A 63 5.75 -7.11 -14.79
C GLU A 63 4.58 -6.23 -14.33
N ASP A 64 4.60 -5.80 -13.07
CA ASP A 64 3.59 -4.95 -12.43
C ASP A 64 4.27 -3.82 -11.62
N PRO A 65 4.53 -2.66 -12.24
CA PRO A 65 5.14 -1.51 -11.57
C PRO A 65 4.32 -0.94 -10.40
N ALA A 66 3.04 -1.29 -10.30
CA ALA A 66 2.12 -0.86 -9.25
C ALA A 66 1.97 -1.91 -8.14
N ASN A 67 2.79 -2.96 -8.12
CA ASN A 67 2.69 -4.00 -7.11
C ASN A 67 3.08 -3.49 -5.72
N VAL A 68 2.08 -3.28 -4.87
CA VAL A 68 2.24 -2.72 -3.52
C VAL A 68 3.15 -3.58 -2.66
N GLU A 69 2.95 -4.89 -2.65
CA GLU A 69 3.72 -5.84 -1.82
C GLU A 69 5.19 -5.89 -2.23
N ALA A 70 5.50 -5.87 -3.53
CA ALA A 70 6.88 -5.86 -3.98
C ALA A 70 7.62 -4.56 -3.62
N HIS A 71 6.96 -3.39 -3.74
CA HIS A 71 7.52 -2.14 -3.22
C HIS A 71 7.70 -2.19 -1.70
N TRP A 72 6.70 -2.69 -0.97
CA TRP A 72 6.75 -2.84 0.49
C TRP A 72 7.96 -3.67 0.93
N HIS A 73 8.12 -4.88 0.39
CA HIS A 73 9.23 -5.77 0.74
C HIS A 73 10.59 -5.22 0.34
N LEU A 74 10.72 -4.63 -0.87
CA LEU A 74 11.96 -3.96 -1.25
C LEU A 74 12.30 -2.78 -0.32
N GLY A 75 11.28 -2.07 0.19
CA GLY A 75 11.45 -1.04 1.21
C GLY A 75 12.00 -1.60 2.52
N LEU A 76 11.36 -2.65 3.06
CA LEU A 76 11.81 -3.32 4.29
C LEU A 76 13.26 -3.85 4.17
N PHE A 77 13.58 -4.52 3.07
CA PHE A 77 14.93 -5.05 2.85
C PHE A 77 15.97 -3.96 2.59
N SER A 78 15.55 -2.82 2.03
CA SER A 78 16.41 -1.65 1.92
C SER A 78 16.75 -1.08 3.30
N VAL A 79 15.79 -1.03 4.24
CA VAL A 79 16.06 -0.66 5.65
C VAL A 79 17.03 -1.65 6.29
N GLN A 80 16.77 -2.95 6.14
CA GLN A 80 17.61 -4.02 6.73
C GLN A 80 19.07 -3.95 6.26
N SER A 81 19.29 -3.51 5.02
CA SER A 81 20.62 -3.37 4.42
C SER A 81 21.22 -1.96 4.55
N GLY A 82 20.58 -1.05 5.29
CA GLY A 82 21.05 0.33 5.48
C GLY A 82 20.91 1.24 4.25
N GLN A 83 20.20 0.79 3.21
CA GLN A 83 19.93 1.56 1.99
C GLN A 83 18.71 2.48 2.18
N TYR A 84 18.80 3.41 3.14
CA TYR A 84 17.66 4.20 3.57
C TYR A 84 17.03 5.06 2.47
N ASP A 85 17.83 5.62 1.55
CA ASP A 85 17.29 6.39 0.42
C ASP A 85 16.37 5.55 -0.48
N LYS A 86 16.77 4.30 -0.76
CA LYS A 86 15.94 3.35 -1.52
C LYS A 86 14.71 2.95 -0.74
N ALA A 87 14.82 2.79 0.58
CA ALA A 87 13.67 2.52 1.43
C ALA A 87 12.64 3.66 1.37
N LEU A 88 13.09 4.92 1.43
CA LEU A 88 12.22 6.09 1.28
C LEU A 88 11.47 6.09 -0.05
N GLU A 89 12.17 5.83 -1.16
CA GLU A 89 11.56 5.74 -2.49
C GLU A 89 10.45 4.68 -2.52
N ARG A 90 10.74 3.48 -1.99
CA ARG A 90 9.81 2.36 -1.99
C ARG A 90 8.59 2.60 -1.11
N PHE A 91 8.76 3.09 0.12
CA PHE A 91 7.62 3.39 0.99
C PHE A 91 6.77 4.54 0.45
N LYS A 92 7.38 5.56 -0.17
CA LYS A 92 6.62 6.61 -0.88
C LYS A 92 5.78 6.02 -2.01
N LYS A 93 6.30 5.04 -2.75
CA LYS A 93 5.53 4.39 -3.80
C LYS A 93 4.36 3.58 -3.25
N VAL A 94 4.54 2.86 -2.14
CA VAL A 94 3.43 2.19 -1.43
C VAL A 94 2.36 3.20 -1.02
N ILE A 95 2.76 4.35 -0.46
CA ILE A 95 1.85 5.42 -0.06
C ILE A 95 1.13 6.07 -1.26
N GLU A 96 1.80 6.21 -2.40
CA GLU A 96 1.18 6.72 -3.63
C GLU A 96 0.07 5.79 -4.14
N LEU A 97 0.31 4.48 -4.05
CA LEU A 97 -0.61 3.44 -4.51
C LEU A 97 -1.76 3.21 -3.51
N GLU A 98 -1.45 3.17 -2.21
CA GLU A 98 -2.41 2.92 -1.13
C GLU A 98 -2.22 3.89 0.05
N PRO A 99 -2.63 5.17 -0.08
CA PRO A 99 -2.35 6.19 0.92
C PRO A 99 -2.92 5.89 2.31
N GLU A 100 -4.04 5.18 2.37
CA GLU A 100 -4.73 4.81 3.63
C GLU A 100 -4.92 3.30 3.78
N GLY A 101 -4.71 2.54 2.69
CA GLY A 101 -4.84 1.08 2.65
C GLY A 101 -3.64 0.35 3.28
N PHE A 102 -2.48 1.01 3.33
CA PHE A 102 -1.24 0.43 3.87
C PHE A 102 -0.62 1.33 4.96
N PRO A 103 -1.22 1.44 6.16
CA PRO A 103 -0.75 2.35 7.22
C PRO A 103 0.73 2.14 7.59
N ASP A 104 1.20 0.88 7.60
CA ASP A 104 2.57 0.56 8.00
C ASP A 104 3.62 1.26 7.13
N ALA A 105 3.32 1.59 5.87
CA ALA A 105 4.22 2.34 5.02
C ALA A 105 4.51 3.74 5.58
N TRP A 106 3.52 4.41 6.18
CA TRP A 106 3.72 5.70 6.87
C TRP A 106 4.59 5.56 8.12
N PHE A 107 4.41 4.48 8.87
CA PHE A 107 5.23 4.20 10.06
C PHE A 107 6.69 3.97 9.69
N TYR A 108 6.95 3.08 8.72
CA TYR A 108 8.31 2.78 8.26
C TYR A 108 8.96 3.96 7.53
N LEU A 109 8.20 4.75 6.77
CA LEU A 109 8.69 6.00 6.21
C LEU A 109 9.15 6.96 7.32
N GLY A 110 8.35 7.12 8.38
CA GLY A 110 8.69 7.95 9.54
C GLY A 110 9.96 7.48 10.24
N ARG A 111 10.09 6.19 10.51
CA ARG A 111 11.30 5.59 11.11
C ARG A 111 12.54 5.74 10.23
N THR A 112 12.38 5.61 8.91
CA THR A 112 13.48 5.74 7.96
C THR A 112 13.97 7.19 7.92
N TYR A 113 13.06 8.18 7.91
CA TYR A 113 13.44 9.59 8.01
C TYR A 113 14.15 9.91 9.33
N ALA A 114 13.68 9.36 10.46
CA ALA A 114 14.34 9.56 11.76
C ALA A 114 15.76 8.99 11.76
N THR A 115 15.98 7.85 11.10
CA THR A 115 17.33 7.25 10.96
C THR A 115 18.28 8.12 10.13
N LEU A 116 17.73 8.97 9.26
CA LEU A 116 18.45 9.94 8.44
C LEU A 116 18.45 11.35 9.05
N ASP A 117 18.17 11.48 10.35
CA ASP A 117 18.07 12.75 11.10
C ASP A 117 17.08 13.76 10.50
N SER A 118 16.16 13.30 9.64
CA SER A 118 15.15 14.12 8.97
C SER A 118 13.88 14.21 9.83
N ASN A 119 14.03 14.76 11.04
CA ASN A 119 13.01 14.69 12.10
C ASN A 119 11.68 15.33 11.72
N ALA A 120 11.69 16.40 10.93
CA ALA A 120 10.45 17.05 10.47
C ALA A 120 9.59 16.11 9.62
N GLN A 121 10.20 15.42 8.64
CA GLN A 121 9.51 14.43 7.81
C GLN A 121 9.14 13.19 8.61
N ALA A 122 9.97 12.77 9.58
CA ALA A 122 9.66 11.67 10.47
C ALA A 122 8.39 11.93 11.28
N ILE A 123 8.31 13.09 11.94
CA ILE A 123 7.15 13.53 12.73
C ILE A 123 5.89 13.61 11.86
N ALA A 124 5.99 14.21 10.67
CA ALA A 124 4.85 14.31 9.75
C ALA A 124 4.30 12.94 9.36
N SER A 125 5.19 11.99 9.02
CA SER A 125 4.82 10.63 8.61
C SER A 125 4.17 9.85 9.75
N LEU A 126 4.75 9.92 10.96
CA LEU A 126 4.22 9.26 12.16
C LEU A 126 2.87 9.85 12.58
N ARG A 127 2.67 11.16 12.46
CA ARG A 127 1.37 11.79 12.72
C ARG A 127 0.31 11.31 11.73
N LYS A 128 0.64 11.13 10.44
CA LYS A 128 -0.28 10.53 9.48
C LYS A 128 -0.58 9.07 9.82
N TYR A 129 0.42 8.28 10.22
CA TYR A 129 0.20 6.90 10.68
C TYR A 129 -0.84 6.82 11.82
N LYS A 130 -0.74 7.72 12.81
CA LYS A 130 -1.70 7.78 13.92
C LYS A 130 -3.15 8.01 13.49
N THR A 131 -3.39 8.69 12.37
CA THR A 131 -4.77 8.90 11.89
C THR A 131 -5.38 7.64 11.26
N LEU A 132 -4.55 6.64 10.95
CA LEU A 132 -4.93 5.44 10.20
C LEU A 132 -5.09 4.19 11.09
N THR A 133 -4.68 4.25 12.35
CA THR A 133 -4.79 3.13 13.31
C THR A 133 -5.50 3.57 14.59
N GLN A 134 -6.23 2.62 15.18
CA GLN A 134 -6.90 2.79 16.49
C GLN A 134 -6.26 1.90 17.57
N ASP A 135 -5.20 1.17 17.23
CA ASP A 135 -4.50 0.30 18.18
C ASP A 135 -3.75 1.15 19.22
N THR A 136 -4.28 1.17 20.45
CA THR A 136 -3.77 2.00 21.54
C THR A 136 -2.37 1.59 21.99
N ALA A 137 -2.00 0.32 21.88
CA ALA A 137 -0.67 -0.16 22.25
C ALA A 137 0.38 0.33 21.25
N ILE A 138 0.06 0.25 19.95
CA ILE A 138 0.93 0.79 18.89
C ILE A 138 1.03 2.32 19.03
N LEU A 139 -0.10 3.01 19.23
CA LEU A 139 -0.13 4.47 19.36
C LEU A 139 0.72 4.99 20.53
N ALA A 140 0.73 4.29 21.67
CA ALA A 140 1.58 4.67 22.80
C ALA A 140 3.08 4.61 22.46
N GLY A 141 3.50 3.62 21.68
CA GLY A 141 4.87 3.52 21.18
C GLY A 141 5.22 4.67 20.23
N VAL A 142 4.31 4.99 19.31
CA VAL A 142 4.47 6.12 18.38
C VAL A 142 4.54 7.46 19.12
N ASP A 143 3.73 7.64 20.17
CA ASP A 143 3.71 8.86 20.97
C ASP A 143 5.02 9.09 21.72
N ARG A 144 5.58 8.03 22.32
CA ARG A 144 6.92 8.13 22.92
C ARG A 144 7.96 8.51 21.86
N PHE A 145 7.91 7.89 20.69
CA PHE A 145 8.89 8.16 19.64
C PHE A 145 8.77 9.60 19.09
N LEU A 146 7.54 10.11 18.93
CA LEU A 146 7.31 11.51 18.57
C LEU A 146 7.90 12.49 19.58
N LEU A 147 7.71 12.24 20.88
CA LEU A 147 8.29 13.07 21.94
C LEU A 147 9.82 13.07 21.88
N GLU A 148 10.45 11.93 21.61
CA GLU A 148 11.90 11.86 21.45
C GLU A 148 12.37 12.74 20.29
N LEU A 149 11.73 12.62 19.12
CA LEU A 149 12.06 13.39 17.92
C LEU A 149 11.85 14.91 18.10
N GLU A 150 10.81 15.32 18.82
CA GLU A 150 10.50 16.73 19.10
C GLU A 150 11.47 17.38 20.08
N ASN A 151 12.17 16.58 20.89
CA ASN A 151 13.14 17.05 21.89
C ASN A 151 14.59 17.07 21.37
N VAL A 152 14.85 16.60 20.16
CA VAL A 152 16.16 16.73 19.50
C VAL A 152 16.34 18.20 19.10
N LYS A 153 17.35 18.86 19.68
CA LYS A 153 17.73 20.26 19.38
C LYS A 153 18.63 20.36 18.17
#